data_AF-A0AAW0Y8Z8-F1
#
_entry.id   AF-A0AAW0Y8Z8-F1
#
_cell.length_a   1.000
_cell.length_b   1.000
_cell.length_c   1.000
_cell.angle_alpha   90.00
_cell.angle_beta   90.00
_cell.angle_gamma   90.00
#
_symmetry.space_group_name_H-M   'P 1'
#
loop_
_entity.id
_entity.type
_entity.pdbx_description
1 polymer ?
#
loop_
_entity_poly.entity_id
_entity_poly.type
_entity_poly.pdbx_seq_one_letter_code
_entity_poly.pdbx_strand_id
1 'polypeptide(L)'
;MAYTSFQQTGPEKISKEPPVIIMHGLMGSKTNWKSLGKAINAKTGRHVYTVDARNHGDSPHTSQFCYPLLAKDILFFLEEHSISKAVLMGHSMGGRAVMSVALMQV
;
A
#
# COMPACT_ATOMS: atom_id res chain seq x y z
N MET A 1 -6.09 -4.13 6.16
CA MET A 1 -4.67 -4.56 6.12
C MET A 1 -3.89 -3.80 7.18
N ALA A 2 -2.85 -4.37 7.81
CA ALA A 2 -1.95 -3.59 8.66
C ALA A 2 -1.01 -2.70 7.81
N TYR A 3 -0.67 -1.51 8.30
CA TYR A 3 0.12 -0.55 7.54
C TYR A 3 0.95 0.40 8.40
N THR A 4 1.84 1.14 7.77
CA THR A 4 2.52 2.33 8.31
C THR A 4 2.30 3.48 7.36
N SER A 5 1.93 4.65 7.88
CA SER A 5 1.69 5.86 7.09
C SER A 5 2.79 6.90 7.29
N PHE A 6 3.05 7.66 6.24
CA PHE A 6 3.97 8.80 6.22
C PHE A 6 3.27 10.00 5.60
N GLN A 7 2.98 11.01 6.42
CA GLN A 7 2.34 12.24 6.02
C GLN A 7 3.08 13.43 6.63
N GLN A 8 3.12 14.56 5.92
CA GLN A 8 3.64 15.80 6.49
C GLN A 8 2.64 16.35 7.52
N THR A 9 3.12 16.70 8.71
CA THR A 9 2.30 17.30 9.76
C THR A 9 2.32 18.82 9.64
N GLY A 10 1.19 19.42 9.31
CA GLY A 10 1.01 20.88 9.23
C GLY A 10 -0.09 21.30 8.24
N PRO A 11 -0.87 22.35 8.53
CA PRO A 11 -2.05 22.74 7.73
C PRO A 11 -1.72 23.11 6.28
N GLU A 12 -0.51 23.59 6.00
CA GLU A 12 -0.09 24.01 4.65
C GLU A 12 0.58 22.90 3.82
N LYS A 13 0.71 21.69 4.37
CA LYS A 13 1.55 20.62 3.78
C LYS A 13 0.80 19.31 3.47
N ILE A 14 -0.53 19.35 3.47
CA ILE A 14 -1.31 18.20 3.01
C ILE A 14 -1.35 18.25 1.48
N SER A 15 -0.54 17.40 0.85
CA SER A 15 -0.56 17.25 -0.60
C SER A 15 -1.95 16.79 -1.06
N LYS A 16 -2.47 17.43 -2.11
CA LYS A 16 -3.70 17.03 -2.81
C LYS A 16 -3.46 15.91 -3.83
N GLU A 17 -2.20 15.51 -4.02
CA GLU A 17 -1.84 14.44 -4.94
C GLU A 17 -2.28 13.07 -4.41
N PRO A 18 -2.64 12.12 -5.29
CA PRO A 18 -3.00 10.76 -4.88
C PRO A 18 -1.93 10.16 -3.96
N PRO A 19 -2.29 9.39 -2.92
CA PRO A 19 -1.32 8.71 -2.08
C PRO A 19 -0.52 7.64 -2.87
N VAL A 20 0.59 7.20 -2.29
CA VAL A 20 1.40 6.08 -2.78
C VAL A 20 1.22 4.89 -1.82
N ILE A 21 0.78 3.75 -2.32
CA ILE A 21 0.67 2.51 -1.55
C ILE A 21 1.78 1.55 -1.99
N ILE A 22 2.57 1.05 -1.05
CA ILE A 22 3.72 0.18 -1.32
C ILE A 22 3.51 -1.18 -0.64
N MET A 23 3.44 -2.23 -1.46
CA MET A 23 3.32 -3.63 -1.00
C MET A 23 4.65 -4.37 -1.11
N HIS A 24 5.04 -5.09 -0.05
CA HIS A 24 6.24 -5.90 0.00
C HIS A 24 6.16 -7.20 -0.83
N GLY A 25 7.31 -7.88 -0.98
CA GLY A 25 7.40 -9.20 -1.62
C GLY A 25 7.15 -10.35 -0.64
N LEU A 26 7.22 -11.59 -1.12
CA LEU A 26 7.08 -12.78 -0.25
C LEU A 26 8.10 -12.74 0.90
N MET A 27 7.70 -13.16 2.09
CA MET A 27 8.50 -13.10 3.34
C MET A 27 8.85 -11.68 3.82
N GLY A 28 8.26 -10.64 3.21
CA GLY A 28 8.42 -9.26 3.63
C GLY A 28 7.38 -8.78 4.63
N SER A 29 7.46 -7.50 4.96
CA SER A 29 6.46 -6.74 5.71
C SER A 29 6.51 -5.25 5.35
N LYS A 30 5.57 -4.46 5.89
CA LYS A 30 5.47 -3.01 5.78
C LYS A 30 6.74 -2.28 6.18
N THR A 31 7.60 -2.89 7.00
CA THR A 31 8.83 -2.28 7.50
C THR A 31 9.94 -2.24 6.44
N ASN A 32 9.90 -3.14 5.44
CA ASN A 32 10.89 -3.16 4.35
C ASN A 32 10.96 -1.83 3.59
N TRP A 33 9.85 -1.09 3.56
CA TRP A 33 9.71 0.15 2.80
C TRP A 33 9.79 1.41 3.64
N LYS A 34 10.13 1.33 4.93
CA LYS A 34 10.09 2.49 5.84
C LYS A 34 10.98 3.64 5.37
N SER A 35 12.23 3.35 5.02
CA SER A 35 13.18 4.38 4.55
C SER A 35 12.75 5.00 3.22
N LEU A 36 12.29 4.16 2.28
CA LEU A 36 11.81 4.62 0.98
C LEU A 36 10.53 5.46 1.11
N GLY A 37 9.57 5.02 1.94
CA GLY A 37 8.32 5.73 2.17
C GLY A 37 8.53 7.12 2.75
N LYS A 38 9.45 7.26 3.72
CA LYS A 38 9.88 8.56 4.23
C LYS A 38 10.51 9.43 3.14
N ALA A 39 11.38 8.86 2.31
CA ALA A 39 12.04 9.61 1.24
C ALA A 39 11.05 10.09 0.17
N ILE A 40 10.07 9.27 -0.22
CA ILE A 40 9.01 9.64 -1.16
C ILE A 40 8.16 10.76 -0.57
N ASN A 41 7.71 10.60 0.67
CA ASN A 41 6.92 11.63 1.36
C ASN A 41 7.69 12.96 1.46
N ALA A 42 8.96 12.93 1.86
CA ALA A 42 9.78 14.12 1.99
C ALA A 42 10.01 14.84 0.64
N LYS A 43 10.23 14.10 -0.44
CA LYS A 43 10.50 14.67 -1.76
C LYS A 43 9.26 15.16 -2.51
N THR A 44 8.11 14.51 -2.30
CA THR A 44 6.91 14.73 -3.11
C THR A 44 5.76 15.37 -2.33
N GLY A 45 5.83 15.38 -0.99
CA GLY A 45 4.73 15.75 -0.11
C GLY A 45 3.58 14.74 -0.10
N ARG A 46 3.59 13.71 -0.94
CA ARG A 46 2.51 12.72 -1.07
C ARG A 46 2.39 11.90 0.21
N HIS A 47 1.16 11.58 0.59
CA HIS A 47 0.91 10.60 1.63
C HIS A 47 1.38 9.22 1.15
N VAL A 48 2.21 8.53 1.93
CA VAL A 48 2.70 7.20 1.59
C VAL A 48 2.22 6.18 2.63
N TYR A 49 1.72 5.06 2.17
CA TYR A 49 1.38 3.90 2.99
C TYR A 49 2.27 2.73 2.60
N THR A 50 2.85 2.06 3.58
CA THR A 50 3.50 0.76 3.40
C THR A 50 2.64 -0.29 4.08
N VAL A 51 2.24 -1.33 3.35
CA VAL A 51 1.19 -2.26 3.79
C VAL A 51 1.72 -3.68 3.95
N ASP A 52 1.20 -4.40 4.94
CA ASP A 52 1.39 -5.84 5.12
C ASP A 52 0.37 -6.60 4.29
N ALA A 53 0.82 -7.48 3.39
CA ALA A 53 -0.06 -8.42 2.70
C ALA A 53 -0.72 -9.38 3.71
N ARG A 54 -1.86 -9.99 3.36
CA ARG A 54 -2.41 -11.11 4.13
C ARG A 54 -1.33 -12.17 4.40
N ASN A 55 -1.39 -12.83 5.56
CA ASN A 55 -0.41 -13.81 6.02
C ASN A 55 1.02 -13.28 6.25
N HIS A 56 1.22 -11.95 6.33
CA HIS A 56 2.52 -11.33 6.56
C HIS A 56 2.42 -10.19 7.58
N GLY A 57 3.52 -9.94 8.29
CA GLY A 57 3.62 -8.88 9.29
C GLY A 57 2.50 -8.94 10.32
N ASP A 58 1.79 -7.84 10.49
CA ASP A 58 0.67 -7.74 11.45
C ASP A 58 -0.70 -7.84 10.75
N SER A 59 -0.75 -8.18 9.46
CA SER A 59 -2.01 -8.41 8.75
C SER A 59 -2.62 -9.76 9.12
N PRO A 60 -3.95 -9.91 9.08
CA PRO A 60 -4.62 -11.16 9.43
C PRO A 60 -4.13 -12.37 8.61
N HIS A 61 -4.17 -13.54 9.27
CA HIS A 61 -3.80 -14.82 8.67
C HIS A 61 -5.03 -15.60 8.23
N THR A 62 -4.93 -16.29 7.09
CA THR A 62 -5.99 -17.09 6.46
C THR A 62 -5.39 -18.23 5.65
N SER A 63 -6.14 -19.32 5.50
CA SER A 63 -5.78 -20.44 4.62
C SER A 63 -5.86 -20.10 3.13
N GLN A 64 -6.51 -19.00 2.76
CA GLN A 64 -6.70 -18.59 1.38
C GLN A 64 -5.65 -17.59 0.91
N PHE A 65 -4.89 -17.95 -0.13
CA PHE A 65 -3.83 -17.11 -0.66
C PHE A 65 -3.74 -17.19 -2.20
N CYS A 66 -4.19 -16.14 -2.89
CA CYS A 66 -4.04 -15.98 -4.33
C CYS A 66 -4.02 -14.50 -4.73
N TYR A 67 -3.57 -14.17 -5.96
CA TYR A 67 -3.43 -12.77 -6.39
C TYR A 67 -4.75 -11.97 -6.44
N PRO A 68 -5.89 -12.53 -6.91
CA PRO A 68 -7.16 -11.80 -6.83
C PRO A 68 -7.55 -11.43 -5.40
N LEU A 69 -7.24 -12.30 -4.44
CA LEU A 69 -7.49 -12.05 -3.03
C LEU A 69 -6.55 -10.97 -2.45
N LEU A 70 -5.27 -10.97 -2.83
CA LEU A 70 -4.33 -9.89 -2.48
C LEU A 70 -4.77 -8.54 -3.08
N ALA A 71 -5.24 -8.54 -4.33
CA ALA A 71 -5.76 -7.35 -4.98
C ALA A 71 -7.03 -6.83 -4.29
N LYS A 72 -7.95 -7.71 -3.89
CA LYS A 72 -9.13 -7.34 -3.11
C LYS A 72 -8.76 -6.69 -1.77
N ASP A 73 -7.73 -7.18 -1.08
CA ASP A 73 -7.29 -6.53 0.16
C ASP A 73 -6.81 -5.10 -0.08
N ILE A 74 -6.11 -4.85 -1.19
CA ILE A 74 -5.67 -3.49 -1.58
C ILE A 74 -6.89 -2.62 -1.89
N LEU A 75 -7.85 -3.12 -2.68
CA LEU A 75 -9.07 -2.38 -3.02
C LEU A 75 -9.89 -2.03 -1.77
N PHE A 76 -10.07 -2.99 -0.86
CA PHE A 76 -10.74 -2.77 0.41
C PHE A 76 -10.00 -1.74 1.28
N PHE A 77 -8.66 -1.80 1.30
CA PHE A 77 -7.86 -0.80 1.99
C PHE A 77 -8.08 0.62 1.44
N LEU A 78 -8.16 0.76 0.11
CA LEU A 78 -8.45 2.06 -0.54
C LEU A 78 -9.85 2.56 -0.15
N GLU A 79 -10.86 1.67 -0.15
CA GLU A 79 -12.23 1.99 0.24
C GLU A 79 -12.32 2.43 1.71
N GLU A 80 -11.73 1.67 2.65
CA GLU A 80 -11.69 2.01 4.08
C GLU A 80 -11.09 3.40 4.34
N HIS A 81 -10.12 3.81 3.52
CA HIS A 81 -9.43 5.09 3.66
C HIS A 81 -10.04 6.20 2.78
N SER A 82 -11.16 5.94 2.11
CA SER A 82 -11.81 6.89 1.19
C SER A 82 -10.85 7.40 0.09
N ILE A 83 -9.96 6.53 -0.40
CA ILE A 83 -8.97 6.84 -1.45
C ILE A 83 -9.54 6.44 -2.81
N SER A 84 -9.98 7.42 -3.60
CA SER A 84 -10.51 7.18 -4.95
C SER A 84 -9.44 6.95 -6.02
N LYS A 85 -8.23 7.46 -5.80
CA LYS A 85 -7.09 7.33 -6.72
C LYS A 85 -5.81 7.18 -5.92
N ALA A 86 -4.96 6.24 -6.33
CA ALA A 86 -3.66 6.00 -5.71
C ALA A 86 -2.62 5.60 -6.75
N VAL A 87 -1.35 5.80 -6.43
CA VAL A 87 -0.24 5.12 -7.10
C VAL A 87 0.09 3.86 -6.34
N LEU A 88 0.05 2.72 -7.02
CA LEU A 88 0.36 1.43 -6.43
C LEU A 88 1.77 1.00 -6.84
N MET A 89 2.57 0.62 -5.86
CA MET A 89 3.92 0.09 -6.04
C MET A 89 4.04 -1.26 -5.35
N GLY A 90 4.71 -2.22 -5.98
CA GLY A 90 4.90 -3.53 -5.39
C GLY A 90 6.17 -4.23 -5.89
N HIS A 91 6.77 -5.03 -5.01
CA HIS A 91 7.94 -5.85 -5.35
C HIS A 91 7.55 -7.34 -5.42
N SER A 92 7.96 -8.04 -6.48
CA SER A 92 7.74 -9.49 -6.65
C SER A 92 6.28 -9.90 -6.44
N MET A 93 5.95 -10.61 -5.35
CA MET A 93 4.58 -10.92 -4.93
C MET A 93 3.68 -9.67 -4.90
N GLY A 94 4.15 -8.59 -4.25
CA GLY A 94 3.42 -7.33 -4.20
C GLY A 94 3.27 -6.68 -5.58
N GLY A 95 4.25 -6.87 -6.47
CA GLY A 95 4.17 -6.42 -7.86
C GLY A 95 3.03 -7.10 -8.63
N ARG A 96 2.93 -8.43 -8.51
CA ARG A 96 1.83 -9.19 -9.10
C ARG A 96 0.47 -8.84 -8.48
N ALA A 97 0.42 -8.56 -7.18
CA ALA A 97 -0.79 -8.11 -6.52
C ALA A 97 -1.27 -6.75 -7.07
N VAL A 98 -0.40 -5.74 -7.17
CA VAL A 98 -0.80 -4.43 -7.70
C VAL A 98 -1.15 -4.46 -9.19
N MET A 99 -0.47 -5.30 -9.99
CA MET A 99 -0.89 -5.54 -11.38
C MET A 99 -2.28 -6.19 -11.46
N SER A 100 -2.58 -7.12 -10.55
CA SER A 100 -3.90 -7.74 -10.46
C SER A 100 -4.98 -6.72 -10.10
N VAL A 101 -4.67 -5.72 -9.26
CA VAL A 101 -5.59 -4.59 -8.99
C VAL A 101 -5.92 -3.84 -10.28
N ALA A 102 -4.91 -3.51 -11.09
CA ALA A 102 -5.11 -2.77 -12.33
C ALA A 102 -5.98 -3.53 -13.35
N LEU A 103 -5.94 -4.87 -13.36
CA LEU A 103 -6.79 -5.70 -14.21
C LEU A 103 -8.22 -5.89 -13.67
N MET A 104 -8.43 -5.65 -12.38
CA MET A 104 -9.72 -5.82 -11.71
C MET A 104 -10.55 -4.53 -11.65
N GLN A 105 -9.92 -3.37 -11.80
CA GLN A 105 -10.64 -2.10 -11.92
C GLN A 105 -11.22 -2.00 -13.35
N VAL A 106 -12.55 -1.90 -13.44
CA VAL A 106 -13.30 -1.60 -14.67
C VAL A 106 -13.65 -0.13 -14.68
#